data_AF-A0A256AE71-F1
#
_entry.id   AF-A0A256AE71-F1
#
_cell.length_a   1.000
_cell.length_b   1.000
_cell.length_c   1.000
_cell.angle_alpha   90.00
_cell.angle_beta   90.00
_cell.angle_gamma   90.00
#
_symmetry.space_group_name_H-M   'P 1'
#
loop_
_entity.id
_entity.type
_entity.pdbx_description
1 polymer ?
#
loop_
_entity_poly.entity_id
_entity_poly.type
_entity_poly.pdbx_seq_one_letter_code
_entity_poly.pdbx_strand_id
1 'polypeptide(L)'
;PKWSSFISVDPLAEKYPSISGYAYCANNPVIYVDIDGREIFIPNIAGNPQGAENSKNRNVILGQLQSLSNNKLELIKTKGGYIVHDTGVAYKQNSNKSLHEGTALIAGLEKSDKRVTLKIAKENITQKSENGTSTIFFNPEYEGEGIANQDGTTGRPSKIGLAHELIHADENISNNGKTDNTAVKIKNPDSPGKGLILNDSKAFDRDEMNVRIRENCIREEQKVPLRVIPKEMP
;
A
#
# COMPACT_ATOMS: atom_id res chain seq x y z
N PRO A 1 25.09 -12.46 -4.01
CA PRO A 1 25.79 -12.96 -2.80
C PRO A 1 26.96 -13.88 -3.20
N LYS A 2 28.00 -14.01 -2.36
CA LYS A 2 29.21 -14.81 -2.67
C LYS A 2 28.96 -16.33 -2.62
N TRP A 3 27.87 -16.74 -1.97
CA TRP A 3 27.39 -18.11 -1.87
C TRP A 3 25.88 -18.09 -2.15
N SER A 4 25.43 -18.79 -3.18
CA SER A 4 24.02 -18.91 -3.58
C SER A 4 23.39 -20.16 -2.96
N SER A 5 23.55 -20.34 -1.64
CA SER A 5 23.08 -21.51 -0.90
C SER A 5 22.65 -21.08 0.50
N PHE A 6 21.68 -21.80 1.08
CA PHE A 6 21.28 -21.56 2.47
C PHE A 6 22.40 -22.00 3.43
N ILE A 7 22.51 -21.32 4.58
CA ILE A 7 23.51 -21.63 5.62
C ILE A 7 23.00 -22.76 6.54
N SER A 8 21.68 -22.94 6.60
CA SER A 8 20.98 -24.00 7.33
C SER A 8 20.13 -24.84 6.38
N VAL A 9 19.79 -26.08 6.76
CA VAL A 9 18.93 -26.97 5.98
C VAL A 9 17.52 -26.39 5.85
N ASP A 10 16.96 -26.40 4.65
CA ASP A 10 15.58 -26.02 4.35
C ASP A 10 14.59 -26.93 5.13
N PRO A 11 13.66 -26.37 5.92
CA PRO A 11 12.61 -27.13 6.62
C PRO A 11 11.76 -28.03 5.72
N LEU A 12 11.69 -27.74 4.41
CA LEU A 12 10.95 -28.53 3.42
C LEU A 12 11.81 -29.54 2.66
N ALA A 13 13.10 -29.69 3.02
CA ALA A 13 14.03 -30.60 2.35
C ALA A 13 13.53 -32.06 2.33
N GLU A 14 12.86 -32.52 3.39
CA GLU A 14 12.33 -33.89 3.47
C GLU A 14 11.22 -34.17 2.44
N LYS A 15 10.51 -33.13 1.97
CA LYS A 15 9.43 -33.26 0.98
C LYS A 15 9.94 -33.35 -0.45
N TYR A 16 11.18 -32.94 -0.68
CA TYR A 16 11.80 -32.87 -2.01
C TYR A 16 13.21 -33.46 -2.01
N PRO A 17 13.35 -34.80 -1.82
CA PRO A 17 14.67 -35.46 -1.72
C PRO A 17 15.51 -35.35 -3.00
N SER A 18 14.89 -35.00 -4.14
CA SER A 18 15.57 -34.74 -5.40
C SER A 18 16.23 -33.35 -5.49
N ILE A 19 15.97 -32.46 -4.53
CA ILE A 19 16.52 -31.11 -4.44
C ILE A 19 17.41 -31.06 -3.20
N SER A 20 18.61 -30.50 -3.32
CA SER A 20 19.50 -30.35 -2.16
C SER A 20 18.81 -29.49 -1.09
N GLY A 21 18.86 -29.94 0.18
CA GLY A 21 18.32 -29.17 1.32
C GLY A 21 19.02 -27.83 1.58
N TYR A 22 20.05 -27.50 0.80
CA TYR A 22 20.73 -26.20 0.81
C TYR A 22 20.54 -25.43 -0.50
N ALA A 23 19.76 -25.96 -1.45
CA ALA A 23 19.53 -25.34 -2.75
C ALA A 23 18.69 -24.07 -2.59
N TYR A 24 19.29 -22.93 -2.93
CA TYR A 24 18.57 -21.68 -3.07
C TYR A 24 17.76 -21.70 -4.37
N CYS A 25 16.45 -21.42 -4.29
CA CYS A 25 15.55 -21.33 -5.46
C CYS A 25 15.54 -22.57 -6.37
N ALA A 26 15.70 -23.78 -5.79
CA ALA A 26 15.86 -25.03 -6.55
C ALA A 26 16.95 -24.94 -7.65
N ASN A 27 18.02 -24.17 -7.40
CA ASN A 27 19.11 -23.92 -8.34
C ASN A 27 18.70 -23.13 -9.60
N ASN A 28 17.54 -22.47 -9.60
CA ASN A 28 17.07 -21.60 -10.68
C ASN A 28 16.51 -20.26 -10.14
N PRO A 29 17.39 -19.37 -9.66
CA PRO A 29 17.01 -18.08 -9.06
C PRO A 29 16.48 -17.05 -10.08
N VAL A 30 16.47 -17.37 -11.38
CA VAL A 30 15.94 -16.50 -12.44
C VAL A 30 14.42 -16.67 -12.59
N ILE A 31 13.88 -17.85 -12.28
CA ILE A 31 12.45 -18.18 -12.44
C ILE A 31 11.73 -18.26 -11.08
N TYR A 32 12.40 -18.75 -10.05
CA TYR A 32 11.82 -18.95 -8.73
C TYR A 32 12.48 -18.01 -7.75
N VAL A 33 12.04 -16.76 -7.72
CA VAL A 33 12.29 -15.92 -6.54
C VAL A 33 11.43 -16.52 -5.44
N ASP A 34 12.04 -16.97 -4.35
CA ASP A 34 11.31 -17.34 -3.12
C ASP A 34 10.87 -16.04 -2.44
N ILE A 35 9.71 -15.55 -2.88
CA ILE A 35 9.06 -14.35 -2.36
C ILE A 35 8.30 -14.81 -1.12
N ASP A 36 9.04 -15.02 -0.02
CA ASP A 36 8.51 -15.05 1.34
C ASP A 36 7.33 -14.07 1.38
N GLY A 37 6.10 -14.48 1.75
CA GLY A 37 4.83 -13.77 1.49
C GLY A 37 4.68 -12.36 2.10
N ARG A 38 5.56 -11.45 1.70
CA ARG A 38 6.01 -10.17 2.27
C ARG A 38 5.99 -9.17 1.13
N GLU A 39 4.83 -8.57 0.89
CA GLU A 39 4.60 -7.93 -0.42
C GLU A 39 3.33 -7.08 -0.51
N ILE A 40 3.38 -6.15 -1.46
CA ILE A 40 2.20 -5.56 -2.08
C ILE A 40 1.72 -6.51 -3.19
N PHE A 41 0.58 -7.15 -2.97
CA PHE A 41 0.00 -8.15 -3.85
C PHE A 41 -1.25 -7.64 -4.59
N ILE A 42 -1.29 -7.88 -5.89
CA ILE A 42 -2.44 -7.59 -6.76
C ILE A 42 -3.04 -8.94 -7.19
N PRO A 43 -4.20 -9.35 -6.66
CA PRO A 43 -4.84 -10.60 -7.02
C PRO A 43 -5.45 -10.52 -8.42
N ASN A 44 -5.50 -11.65 -9.10
CA ASN A 44 -6.34 -11.76 -10.30
C ASN A 44 -7.81 -11.80 -9.89
N ILE A 45 -8.66 -11.06 -10.59
CA ILE A 45 -10.11 -11.25 -10.56
C ILE A 45 -10.42 -12.66 -11.08
N ALA A 46 -11.34 -13.35 -10.40
CA ALA A 46 -11.72 -14.73 -10.70
C ALA A 46 -12.13 -14.90 -12.18
N GLY A 47 -11.70 -15.98 -12.82
CA GLY A 47 -12.06 -16.35 -14.19
C GLY A 47 -10.87 -16.45 -15.14
N ASN A 48 -10.18 -15.33 -15.41
CA ASN A 48 -9.03 -15.33 -16.33
C ASN A 48 -7.93 -14.35 -15.86
N PRO A 49 -6.83 -14.84 -15.25
CA PRO A 49 -5.66 -14.04 -14.87
C PRO A 49 -5.10 -13.12 -15.96
N GLN A 50 -5.25 -13.55 -17.22
CA GLN A 50 -4.76 -12.83 -18.40
C GLN A 50 -5.87 -12.05 -19.12
N GLY A 51 -7.07 -12.01 -18.53
CA GLY A 51 -8.20 -11.24 -19.07
C GLY A 51 -7.87 -9.76 -19.19
N ALA A 52 -8.46 -9.10 -20.17
CA ALA A 52 -8.25 -7.68 -20.46
C ALA A 52 -8.52 -6.79 -19.23
N GLU A 53 -9.51 -7.13 -18.41
CA GLU A 53 -9.84 -6.43 -17.17
C GLU A 53 -8.75 -6.56 -16.10
N ASN A 54 -8.23 -7.77 -15.86
CA ASN A 54 -7.09 -7.99 -14.96
C ASN A 54 -5.85 -7.23 -15.44
N SER A 55 -5.65 -7.14 -16.76
CA SER A 55 -4.58 -6.34 -17.35
C SER A 55 -4.75 -4.85 -17.13
N LYS A 56 -5.96 -4.35 -17.35
CA LYS A 56 -6.28 -2.95 -17.08
C LYS A 56 -6.05 -2.63 -15.60
N ASN A 57 -6.58 -3.45 -14.70
CA ASN A 57 -6.53 -3.17 -13.27
C ASN A 57 -5.11 -3.18 -12.70
N ARG A 58 -4.29 -4.17 -13.06
CA ARG A 58 -2.88 -4.20 -12.61
C ARG A 58 -2.06 -3.04 -13.19
N ASN A 59 -2.32 -2.64 -14.44
CA ASN A 59 -1.62 -1.52 -15.07
C ASN A 59 -2.03 -0.18 -14.43
N VAL A 60 -3.30 -0.01 -14.09
CA VAL A 60 -3.80 1.16 -13.35
C VAL A 60 -3.15 1.21 -11.97
N ILE A 61 -3.18 0.13 -11.20
CA ILE A 61 -2.57 0.09 -9.86
C ILE A 61 -1.06 0.37 -9.96
N LEU A 62 -0.35 -0.29 -10.87
CA LEU A 62 1.09 -0.08 -11.07
C LEU A 62 1.38 1.38 -11.46
N GLY A 63 0.60 1.97 -12.35
CA GLY A 63 0.77 3.38 -12.76
C GLY A 63 0.59 4.35 -11.59
N GLN A 64 -0.40 4.10 -10.72
CA GLN A 64 -0.65 4.90 -9.52
C GLN A 64 0.48 4.76 -8.50
N LEU A 65 0.91 3.53 -8.20
CA LEU A 65 2.07 3.27 -7.32
C LEU A 65 3.35 3.88 -7.88
N GLN A 66 3.59 3.71 -9.18
CA GLN A 66 4.75 4.27 -9.85
C GLN A 66 4.73 5.80 -9.79
N SER A 67 3.56 6.45 -9.80
CA SER A 67 3.46 7.90 -9.67
C SER A 67 3.87 8.43 -8.28
N LEU A 68 3.85 7.56 -7.26
CA LEU A 68 4.24 7.84 -5.89
C LEU A 68 5.73 7.51 -5.61
N SER A 69 6.39 6.70 -6.44
CA SER A 69 7.78 6.30 -6.25
C SER A 69 8.74 6.91 -7.27
N ASN A 70 9.94 7.29 -6.83
CA ASN A 70 11.04 7.63 -7.74
C ASN A 70 11.66 6.39 -8.39
N ASN A 71 11.67 5.27 -7.67
CA ASN A 71 12.23 4.02 -8.14
C ASN A 71 11.28 3.36 -9.14
N LYS A 72 11.83 2.59 -10.06
CA LYS A 72 11.05 1.81 -11.01
C LYS A 72 10.40 0.63 -10.28
N LEU A 73 9.09 0.48 -10.47
CA LEU A 73 8.32 -0.64 -9.95
C LEU A 73 8.07 -1.65 -11.06
N GLU A 74 8.24 -2.93 -10.75
CA GLU A 74 8.00 -4.04 -11.67
C GLU A 74 6.97 -5.00 -11.09
N LEU A 75 6.27 -5.73 -11.96
CA LEU A 75 5.31 -6.74 -11.54
C LEU A 75 5.90 -8.14 -11.72
N ILE A 76 6.03 -8.87 -10.63
CA ILE A 76 6.46 -10.27 -10.64
C ILE A 76 5.21 -11.16 -10.66
N LYS A 77 5.11 -12.04 -11.65
CA LYS A 77 3.96 -12.93 -11.84
C LYS A 77 4.00 -14.09 -10.82
N THR A 78 2.86 -14.37 -10.19
CA THR A 78 2.70 -15.52 -9.29
C THR A 78 1.51 -16.40 -9.68
N LYS A 79 1.32 -17.51 -8.95
CA LYS A 79 0.22 -18.46 -9.16
C LYS A 79 -1.17 -17.84 -8.96
N GLY A 80 -1.28 -16.74 -8.20
CA GLY A 80 -2.56 -16.11 -7.85
C GLY A 80 -2.72 -14.64 -8.29
N GLY A 81 -1.66 -14.01 -8.81
CA GLY A 81 -1.67 -12.58 -9.08
C GLY A 81 -0.29 -12.05 -9.45
N TYR A 82 -0.04 -10.81 -9.04
CA TYR A 82 1.22 -10.11 -9.26
C TYR A 82 1.70 -9.47 -7.97
N ILE A 83 3.01 -9.36 -7.84
CA ILE A 83 3.67 -8.69 -6.73
C ILE A 83 4.35 -7.46 -7.27
N VAL A 84 4.22 -6.35 -6.56
CA VAL A 84 4.96 -5.13 -6.86
C VAL A 84 6.35 -5.24 -6.26
N HIS A 85 7.37 -5.10 -7.11
CA HIS A 85 8.77 -5.11 -6.74
C HIS A 85 9.41 -3.75 -7.02
N ASP A 86 9.95 -3.11 -5.99
CA ASP A 86 10.81 -1.94 -6.08
C ASP A 86 12.22 -2.38 -6.50
N THR A 87 12.59 -2.01 -7.73
CA THR A 87 13.92 -2.30 -8.29
C THR A 87 15.05 -1.50 -7.62
N GLY A 88 14.71 -0.57 -6.73
CA GLY A 88 15.62 0.19 -5.90
C GLY A 88 16.19 1.44 -6.57
N VAL A 89 17.04 2.14 -5.81
CA VAL A 89 17.56 3.48 -6.17
C VAL A 89 18.43 3.51 -7.44
N ALA A 90 18.88 2.36 -7.92
CA ALA A 90 19.66 2.21 -9.14
C ALA A 90 18.82 2.40 -10.42
N TYR A 91 17.51 2.13 -10.36
CA TYR A 91 16.60 2.20 -11.49
C TYR A 91 15.50 3.22 -11.20
N LYS A 92 15.62 4.43 -11.76
CA LYS A 92 14.69 5.55 -11.50
C LYS A 92 13.76 5.79 -12.68
N GLN A 93 12.47 5.95 -12.41
CA GLN A 93 11.43 6.26 -13.43
C GLN A 93 10.97 7.73 -13.33
N ASN A 94 10.93 8.31 -12.14
CA ASN A 94 10.54 9.71 -11.90
C ASN A 94 11.73 10.55 -11.43
N SER A 95 12.88 10.47 -12.10
CA SER A 95 14.12 11.15 -11.69
C SER A 95 14.01 12.69 -11.65
N ASN A 96 12.99 13.26 -12.30
CA ASN A 96 12.68 14.69 -12.31
C ASN A 96 11.85 15.17 -11.09
N LYS A 97 11.43 14.26 -10.21
CA LYS A 97 10.64 14.57 -9.01
C LYS A 97 11.42 14.17 -7.75
N SER A 98 11.06 14.75 -6.60
CA SER A 98 11.53 14.30 -5.29
C SER A 98 10.34 13.68 -4.56
N LEU A 99 10.27 12.35 -4.57
CA LEU A 99 9.17 11.54 -4.03
C LEU A 99 9.71 10.67 -2.88
N HIS A 100 10.31 11.30 -1.87
CA HIS A 100 10.99 10.60 -0.78
C HIS A 100 10.01 9.77 0.04
N GLU A 101 8.93 10.39 0.52
CA GLU A 101 7.90 9.78 1.35
C GLU A 101 7.16 8.67 0.62
N GLY A 102 6.75 8.94 -0.62
CA GLY A 102 6.06 7.93 -1.43
C GLY A 102 6.94 6.72 -1.78
N THR A 103 8.23 6.94 -2.07
CA THR A 103 9.20 5.86 -2.32
C THR A 103 9.46 5.06 -1.04
N ALA A 104 9.64 5.74 0.10
CA ALA A 104 9.90 5.09 1.38
C ALA A 104 8.70 4.25 1.84
N LEU A 105 7.47 4.74 1.65
CA LEU A 105 6.24 4.02 1.96
C LEU A 105 6.15 2.72 1.16
N ILE A 106 6.31 2.78 -0.17
CA ILE A 106 6.21 1.59 -1.03
C ILE A 106 7.32 0.59 -0.71
N ALA A 107 8.57 1.06 -0.56
CA ALA A 107 9.70 0.20 -0.23
C ALA A 107 9.58 -0.42 1.18
N GLY A 108 8.97 0.30 2.13
CA GLY A 108 8.70 -0.19 3.49
C GLY A 108 7.66 -1.29 3.49
N LEU A 109 6.56 -1.09 2.76
CA LEU A 109 5.49 -2.08 2.61
C LEU A 109 5.97 -3.36 1.90
N GLU A 110 6.85 -3.25 0.91
CA GLU A 110 7.45 -4.41 0.25
C GLU A 110 8.40 -5.19 1.16
N LYS A 111 9.18 -4.51 2.02
CA LYS A 111 10.15 -5.15 2.92
C LYS A 111 9.52 -5.71 4.20
N SER A 112 8.26 -5.36 4.46
CA SER A 112 7.52 -5.81 5.64
C SER A 112 7.30 -7.32 5.66
N ASP A 113 7.20 -7.92 6.85
CA ASP A 113 6.84 -9.33 7.00
C ASP A 113 5.34 -9.63 6.75
N LYS A 114 4.52 -8.59 6.53
CA LYS A 114 3.07 -8.70 6.31
C LYS A 114 2.69 -8.39 4.87
N ARG A 115 1.58 -8.98 4.44
CA ARG A 115 1.01 -8.79 3.10
C ARG A 115 0.02 -7.64 3.05
N VAL A 116 0.13 -6.81 2.01
CA VAL A 116 -0.87 -5.81 1.61
C VAL A 116 -1.49 -6.22 0.29
N THR A 117 -2.82 -6.38 0.25
CA THR A 117 -3.54 -6.79 -0.97
C THR A 117 -4.25 -5.59 -1.59
N LEU A 118 -3.99 -5.26 -2.85
CA LEU A 118 -4.61 -4.16 -3.59
C LEU A 118 -5.67 -4.64 -4.58
N LYS A 119 -6.89 -4.11 -4.50
CA LYS A 119 -8.01 -4.43 -5.39
C LYS A 119 -8.66 -3.15 -5.91
N ILE A 120 -9.04 -3.13 -7.19
CA ILE A 120 -9.87 -2.04 -7.72
C ILE A 120 -11.32 -2.23 -7.24
N ALA A 121 -11.94 -1.15 -6.78
CA ALA A 121 -13.31 -1.10 -6.30
C ALA A 121 -13.97 0.26 -6.63
N LYS A 122 -15.21 0.44 -6.18
CA LYS A 122 -15.96 1.70 -6.32
C LYS A 122 -15.71 2.68 -5.18
N GLU A 123 -15.02 2.26 -4.13
CA GLU A 123 -14.75 3.04 -2.93
C GLU A 123 -13.27 2.89 -2.55
N ASN A 124 -12.74 3.87 -1.81
CA ASN A 124 -11.41 3.82 -1.21
C ASN A 124 -11.56 3.41 0.25
N ILE A 125 -11.04 2.24 0.61
CA ILE A 125 -11.10 1.72 1.98
C ILE A 125 -9.99 0.70 2.23
N THR A 126 -9.39 0.78 3.42
CA THR A 126 -8.45 -0.22 3.93
C THR A 126 -9.09 -1.09 4.99
N GLN A 127 -9.18 -2.39 4.71
CA GLN A 127 -9.57 -3.40 5.68
C GLN A 127 -8.32 -3.94 6.39
N LYS A 128 -8.14 -3.55 7.65
CA LYS A 128 -7.04 -3.98 8.52
C LYS A 128 -7.39 -5.33 9.17
N SER A 129 -6.44 -6.26 9.21
CA SER A 129 -6.57 -7.52 9.95
C SER A 129 -5.70 -7.53 11.20
N GLU A 130 -6.13 -8.22 12.25
CA GLU A 130 -5.41 -8.33 13.53
C GLU A 130 -4.02 -9.00 13.42
N ASN A 131 -3.74 -9.70 12.33
CA ASN A 131 -2.43 -10.28 12.04
C ASN A 131 -1.47 -9.30 11.34
N GLY A 132 -1.85 -8.02 11.19
CA GLY A 132 -1.07 -6.98 10.52
C GLY A 132 -1.17 -6.98 8.99
N THR A 133 -1.92 -7.91 8.38
CA THR A 133 -2.22 -7.88 6.95
C THR A 133 -3.36 -6.92 6.62
N SER A 134 -3.37 -6.36 5.41
CA SER A 134 -4.36 -5.36 5.01
C SER A 134 -4.87 -5.61 3.60
N THR A 135 -6.17 -5.40 3.36
CA THR A 135 -6.76 -5.37 2.01
C THR A 135 -7.23 -3.96 1.69
N ILE A 136 -6.61 -3.36 0.70
CA ILE A 136 -6.95 -2.04 0.19
C ILE A 136 -7.87 -2.21 -1.02
N PHE A 137 -9.03 -1.57 -0.95
CA PHE A 137 -9.93 -1.35 -2.06
C PHE A 137 -9.71 0.08 -2.54
N PHE A 138 -9.40 0.22 -3.83
CA PHE A 138 -9.00 1.49 -4.42
C PHE A 138 -9.90 1.84 -5.61
N ASN A 139 -10.44 3.05 -5.61
CA ASN A 139 -11.18 3.60 -6.74
C ASN A 139 -10.30 4.60 -7.51
N PRO A 140 -9.80 4.24 -8.70
CA PRO A 140 -8.96 5.11 -9.52
C PRO A 140 -9.71 6.29 -10.14
N GLU A 141 -11.04 6.25 -10.19
CA GLU A 141 -11.88 7.29 -10.79
C GLU A 141 -12.35 8.33 -9.75
N TYR A 142 -12.09 8.10 -8.46
CA TYR A 142 -12.53 9.00 -7.41
C TYR A 142 -11.48 10.08 -7.11
N GLU A 143 -11.81 11.31 -7.47
CA GLU A 143 -10.95 12.50 -7.33
C GLU A 143 -11.29 13.33 -6.07
N GLY A 144 -11.96 12.73 -5.08
CA GLY A 144 -12.09 13.32 -3.74
C GLY A 144 -12.89 14.61 -3.67
N GLU A 145 -13.98 14.74 -4.42
CA GLU A 145 -14.79 15.96 -4.52
C GLU A 145 -15.26 16.53 -3.16
N GLY A 146 -15.38 15.69 -2.13
CA GLY A 146 -15.74 16.09 -0.76
C GLY A 146 -14.56 16.32 0.19
N ILE A 147 -13.31 16.16 -0.26
CA ILE A 147 -12.12 16.32 0.56
C ILE A 147 -11.71 17.80 0.59
N ALA A 148 -11.73 18.41 1.77
CA ALA A 148 -11.42 19.82 1.95
C ALA A 148 -9.90 20.06 2.05
N ASN A 149 -9.42 21.02 1.28
CA ASN A 149 -8.03 21.45 1.26
C ASN A 149 -7.84 22.75 2.07
N GLN A 150 -6.61 23.00 2.52
CA GLN A 150 -6.24 24.16 3.34
C GLN A 150 -6.40 25.50 2.59
N ASP A 151 -6.36 25.46 1.27
CA ASP A 151 -6.58 26.62 0.39
C ASP A 151 -8.08 26.94 0.15
N GLY A 152 -8.99 26.16 0.75
CA GLY A 152 -10.43 26.31 0.61
C GLY A 152 -11.03 25.60 -0.61
N THR A 153 -10.20 24.96 -1.44
CA THR A 153 -10.68 24.09 -2.53
C THR A 153 -11.14 22.73 -2.00
N THR A 154 -11.85 21.97 -2.84
CA THR A 154 -12.09 20.55 -2.61
C THR A 154 -11.47 19.72 -3.73
N GLY A 155 -11.05 18.50 -3.39
CA GLY A 155 -10.46 17.57 -4.35
C GLY A 155 -9.21 16.87 -3.82
N ARG A 156 -9.01 15.64 -4.30
CA ARG A 156 -7.86 14.79 -4.00
C ARG A 156 -7.57 13.89 -5.20
N PRO A 157 -6.41 14.02 -5.86
CA PRO A 157 -6.01 13.12 -6.92
C PRO A 157 -6.07 11.66 -6.49
N SER A 158 -6.54 10.77 -7.36
CA SER A 158 -6.66 9.33 -7.09
C SER A 158 -5.37 8.70 -6.53
N LYS A 159 -4.18 9.09 -7.01
CA LYS A 159 -2.88 8.65 -6.44
C LYS A 159 -2.71 8.98 -4.95
N ILE A 160 -3.20 10.13 -4.50
CA ILE A 160 -3.16 10.53 -3.08
C ILE A 160 -4.17 9.73 -2.29
N GLY A 161 -5.32 9.41 -2.90
CA GLY A 161 -6.28 8.45 -2.33
C GLY A 161 -5.65 7.08 -2.11
N LEU A 162 -4.91 6.55 -3.08
CA LEU A 162 -4.17 5.31 -2.91
C LEU A 162 -3.11 5.42 -1.81
N ALA A 163 -2.36 6.53 -1.79
CA ALA A 163 -1.33 6.75 -0.77
C ALA A 163 -1.92 6.77 0.66
N HIS A 164 -3.09 7.38 0.83
CA HIS A 164 -3.84 7.39 2.09
C HIS A 164 -4.14 5.96 2.59
N GLU A 165 -4.66 5.11 1.70
CA GLU A 165 -4.93 3.70 2.04
C GLU A 165 -3.65 2.89 2.32
N LEU A 166 -2.55 3.20 1.61
CA LEU A 166 -1.25 2.57 1.87
C LEU A 166 -0.68 2.96 3.24
N ILE A 167 -0.89 4.20 3.69
CA ILE A 167 -0.49 4.63 5.03
C ILE A 167 -1.27 3.87 6.09
N HIS A 168 -2.58 3.66 5.92
CA HIS A 168 -3.35 2.80 6.83
C HIS A 168 -2.81 1.37 6.90
N ALA A 169 -2.39 0.82 5.76
CA ALA A 169 -1.77 -0.50 5.73
C ALA A 169 -0.41 -0.52 6.45
N ASP A 170 0.42 0.50 6.24
CA ASP A 170 1.72 0.65 6.89
C ASP A 170 1.62 0.81 8.41
N GLU A 171 0.63 1.56 8.89
CA GLU A 171 0.33 1.66 10.33
C GLU A 171 -0.14 0.32 10.90
N ASN A 172 -1.00 -0.41 10.18
CA ASN A 172 -1.45 -1.73 10.63
C ASN A 172 -0.30 -2.72 10.76
N ILE A 173 0.67 -2.65 9.85
CA ILE A 173 1.90 -3.44 9.88
C ILE A 173 2.76 -3.04 11.08
N SER A 174 3.02 -1.74 11.23
CA SER A 174 3.88 -1.19 12.29
C SER A 174 3.36 -1.50 13.69
N ASN A 175 2.02 -1.53 13.84
CA ASN A 175 1.36 -1.85 15.10
C ASN A 175 1.03 -3.35 15.25
N ASN A 176 1.46 -4.20 14.32
CA ASN A 176 1.20 -5.64 14.29
C ASN A 176 -0.28 -5.96 14.52
N GLY A 177 -1.17 -5.28 13.78
CA GLY A 177 -2.62 -5.48 13.82
C GLY A 177 -3.36 -4.71 14.92
N LYS A 178 -2.66 -3.97 15.78
CA LYS A 178 -3.29 -3.14 16.82
C LYS A 178 -3.65 -1.77 16.25
N THR A 179 -4.91 -1.37 16.37
CA THR A 179 -5.36 -0.03 15.95
C THR A 179 -5.64 0.84 17.17
N ASP A 180 -5.20 2.11 17.14
CA ASP A 180 -5.53 3.07 18.19
C ASP A 180 -6.89 3.68 17.87
N ASN A 181 -7.94 2.94 18.21
CA ASN A 181 -9.33 3.37 18.05
C ASN A 181 -9.76 4.37 19.15
N THR A 182 -8.82 5.09 19.78
CA THR A 182 -9.19 6.13 20.76
C THR A 182 -10.02 7.19 20.06
N ALA A 183 -11.30 7.25 20.42
CA ALA A 183 -12.23 8.20 19.84
C ALA A 183 -11.82 9.62 20.22
N VAL A 184 -11.59 10.47 19.22
CA VAL A 184 -11.28 11.88 19.42
C VAL A 184 -12.47 12.73 18.97
N LYS A 185 -12.87 13.71 19.79
CA LYS A 185 -13.88 14.70 19.38
C LYS A 185 -13.22 15.72 18.47
N ILE A 186 -13.46 15.61 17.16
CA ILE A 186 -12.90 16.49 16.14
C ILE A 186 -13.99 17.04 15.23
N LYS A 187 -13.79 18.26 14.71
CA LYS A 187 -14.63 18.81 13.64
C LYS A 187 -14.10 18.31 12.29
N ASN A 188 -14.82 17.42 11.61
CA ASN A 188 -14.43 16.93 10.29
C ASN A 188 -14.65 18.03 9.22
N PRO A 189 -13.59 18.57 8.59
CA PRO A 189 -13.70 19.58 7.54
C PRO A 189 -14.26 19.03 6.22
N ASP A 190 -14.21 17.71 6.00
CA ASP A 190 -14.70 17.02 4.79
C ASP A 190 -16.23 16.77 4.83
N SER A 191 -16.91 17.26 5.88
CA SER A 191 -18.37 17.15 6.03
C SER A 191 -18.93 18.39 6.72
N PRO A 192 -18.93 19.56 6.06
CA PRO A 192 -19.43 20.81 6.62
C PRO A 192 -20.96 20.72 6.78
N GLY A 193 -21.43 20.25 7.95
CA GLY A 193 -22.86 20.16 8.28
C GLY A 193 -23.25 18.97 9.17
N LYS A 194 -22.37 17.96 9.31
CA LYS A 194 -22.50 16.94 10.36
C LYS A 194 -21.46 17.23 11.42
N GLY A 195 -21.86 17.92 12.50
CA GLY A 195 -21.14 17.84 13.76
C GLY A 195 -21.15 16.39 14.22
N LEU A 196 -20.12 15.64 13.84
CA LEU A 196 -20.03 14.22 14.13
C LEU A 196 -19.63 14.04 15.60
N ILE A 197 -20.61 14.08 16.50
CA ILE A 197 -20.55 13.20 17.67
C ILE A 197 -20.95 11.82 17.13
N LEU A 198 -19.99 11.08 16.60
CA LEU A 198 -20.18 9.70 16.20
C LEU A 198 -20.06 8.81 17.43
N ASN A 199 -21.17 8.65 18.16
CA ASN A 199 -21.33 7.62 19.18
C ASN A 199 -21.56 6.23 18.57
N ASP A 200 -21.01 5.96 17.39
CA ASP A 200 -21.21 4.71 16.69
C ASP A 200 -19.97 4.41 15.86
N SER A 201 -19.01 3.69 16.46
CA SER A 201 -18.04 2.76 15.84
C SER A 201 -17.19 3.20 14.63
N LYS A 202 -17.41 4.41 14.10
CA LYS A 202 -16.78 5.12 12.98
C LYS A 202 -16.23 6.45 13.50
N ALA A 203 -15.86 6.49 14.77
CA ALA A 203 -15.24 7.66 15.36
C ALA A 203 -14.02 8.04 14.52
N PHE A 204 -13.89 9.31 14.20
CA PHE A 204 -12.62 9.83 13.73
C PHE A 204 -11.62 9.61 14.86
N ASP A 205 -10.72 8.66 14.65
CA ASP A 205 -9.77 8.21 15.65
C ASP A 205 -8.43 8.93 15.46
N ARG A 206 -7.53 8.73 16.42
CA ARG A 206 -6.17 9.28 16.35
C ARG A 206 -5.41 8.72 15.13
N ASP A 207 -5.72 7.50 14.72
CA ASP A 207 -5.18 6.86 13.51
C ASP A 207 -5.47 7.70 12.26
N GLU A 208 -6.73 8.08 12.00
CA GLU A 208 -7.10 8.95 10.88
C GLU A 208 -6.40 10.33 10.90
N MET A 209 -6.13 10.88 12.10
CA MET A 209 -5.36 12.12 12.23
C MET A 209 -3.90 11.94 11.79
N ASN A 210 -3.25 10.87 12.26
CA ASN A 210 -1.87 10.53 11.89
C ASN A 210 -1.74 10.26 10.38
N VAL A 211 -2.71 9.54 9.81
CA VAL A 211 -2.77 9.24 8.39
C VAL A 211 -2.86 10.52 7.57
N ARG A 212 -3.68 11.50 7.97
CA ARG A 212 -3.78 12.79 7.27
C ARG A 212 -2.49 13.61 7.35
N ILE A 213 -1.77 13.56 8.48
CA ILE A 213 -0.48 14.24 8.63
C ILE A 213 0.53 13.64 7.64
N ARG A 214 0.64 12.30 7.60
CA ARG A 214 1.51 11.59 6.65
C ARG A 214 1.07 11.78 5.19
N GLU A 215 -0.24 11.80 4.92
CA GLU A 215 -0.80 12.10 3.60
C GLU A 215 -0.34 13.48 3.12
N ASN A 216 -0.34 14.49 4.00
CA ASN A 216 0.11 15.84 3.67
C ASN A 216 1.59 15.91 3.26
N CYS A 217 2.47 15.09 3.84
CA CYS A 217 3.85 14.98 3.38
C CYS A 217 3.92 14.50 1.93
N ILE A 218 3.12 13.50 1.55
CA ILE A 218 3.03 13.02 0.16
C ILE A 218 2.38 14.07 -0.76
N ARG A 219 1.39 14.82 -0.27
CA ARG A 219 0.74 15.90 -1.04
C ARG A 219 1.72 17.02 -1.36
N GLU A 220 2.58 17.38 -0.41
CA GLU A 220 3.64 18.37 -0.59
C GLU A 220 4.62 17.95 -1.71
N GLU A 221 5.10 16.71 -1.68
CA GLU A 221 5.96 16.14 -2.73
C GLU A 221 5.30 16.13 -4.10
N GLN A 222 4.00 15.85 -4.13
CA GLN A 222 3.20 15.77 -5.35
C GLN A 222 2.69 17.14 -5.83
N LYS A 223 3.00 18.23 -5.09
CA LYS A 223 2.55 19.60 -5.36
C LYS A 223 1.03 19.73 -5.45
N VAL A 224 0.32 19.03 -4.56
CA VAL A 224 -1.14 19.05 -4.43
C VAL A 224 -1.51 19.87 -3.19
N PRO A 225 -2.61 20.66 -3.21
CA PRO A 225 -3.06 21.40 -2.02
C PRO A 225 -3.16 20.50 -0.79
N LEU A 226 -2.65 20.94 0.34
CA LEU A 226 -2.68 20.15 1.58
C LEU A 226 -4.12 19.94 2.06
N ARG A 227 -4.41 18.76 2.60
CA ARG A 227 -5.71 18.44 3.20
C ARG A 227 -5.83 19.14 4.55
N VAL A 228 -7.03 19.59 4.89
CA VAL A 228 -7.31 20.19 6.21
C VAL A 228 -7.16 19.11 7.29
N ILE A 229 -6.29 19.36 8.26
CA ILE A 229 -6.12 18.51 9.44
C ILE A 229 -7.23 18.87 10.43
N PRO A 230 -8.04 17.89 10.89
CA PRO A 230 -9.05 18.14 11.91
C PRO A 230 -8.39 18.60 13.21
N LYS A 231 -9.01 19.57 13.88
CA LYS A 231 -8.55 20.04 15.19
C LYS A 231 -9.28 19.27 16.28
N GLU A 232 -8.52 18.76 17.24
CA GLU A 232 -9.09 18.25 18.51
C GLU A 232 -9.88 19.37 19.16
N MET A 233 -11.13 19.08 19.53
CA MET A 233 -11.90 19.98 20.37
C MET A 233 -11.42 19.83 21.82
N PRO A 234 -11.29 20.95 22.58
CA PRO A 234 -10.95 20.90 24.00
C PRO A 234 -11.97 20.13 24.84
#